data_AF-A0A5N6KHT4-F1
#
_entry.id   AF-A0A5N6KHT4-F1
#
_cell.length_a   1.000
_cell.length_b   1.000
_cell.length_c   1.000
_cell.angle_alpha   90.00
_cell.angle_beta   90.00
_cell.angle_gamma   90.00
#
_symmetry.space_group_name_H-M   'P 1'
#
loop_
_entity.id
_entity.type
_entity.pdbx_description
1 polymer ?
#
loop_
_entity_poly.entity_id
_entity_poly.type
_entity_poly.pdbx_seq_one_letter_code
_entity_poly.pdbx_strand_id
1 'polypeptide(L)'
;MPFGAAKMTALLKAGDIHDIRNDLRSRFHETFQGLCGSFPKLQHLVENEGVTIYLCGGGFRGFGSMLMHTDPINPYPIPSIAGYKVSGKRFQQTKEMLQVNKKEKEKIYGMSKRRREQFPAIVEVVEGLISTVPNIKEVIFCGGGNREGVLYLKLPQEAQATHPLLLFPSIFNTNTDIDKNNNNNNNNNNNNNKNKHQQVNTNQLAKILASALPTDHPATKIFTHEILIYIVSHIWDNMANVSNLNAARALHAPISGTIAGMPGLTHDTIAILSLTMCARWENDLGKVDRGVWERSNQLKPNHRIFLYSMDRDNNQVYIIRTPGIYHLPCPCFVLPCFSYNLVRFFSILFNFNPIQSNPLSCIALHQM
;
A
#
# COMPACT_ATOMS: atom_id res chain seq x y z
N MET A 1 21.55 -21.25 -1.58
CA MET A 1 22.92 -20.74 -1.31
C MET A 1 23.21 -20.75 0.19
N PRO A 2 24.43 -21.14 0.64
CA PRO A 2 24.73 -21.40 2.04
C PRO A 2 25.27 -20.17 2.79
N PHE A 3 24.65 -19.00 2.62
CA PHE A 3 25.15 -17.70 3.13
C PHE A 3 24.18 -16.95 4.04
N GLY A 4 23.50 -17.67 4.94
CA GLY A 4 22.62 -17.03 5.92
C GLY A 4 23.40 -16.10 6.88
N ALA A 5 22.75 -15.02 7.35
CA ALA A 5 23.37 -14.01 8.22
C ALA A 5 24.06 -14.59 9.47
N ALA A 6 23.50 -15.64 10.08
CA ALA A 6 24.10 -16.30 11.24
C ALA A 6 25.42 -17.00 10.87
N LYS A 7 25.45 -17.73 9.76
CA LYS A 7 26.66 -18.38 9.24
C LYS A 7 27.70 -17.34 8.83
N MET A 8 27.27 -16.28 8.13
CA MET A 8 28.15 -15.16 7.77
C MET A 8 28.73 -14.46 9.00
N THR A 9 27.95 -14.29 10.07
CA THR A 9 28.43 -13.68 11.33
C THR A 9 29.52 -14.54 11.97
N ALA A 10 29.35 -15.87 12.00
CA ALA A 10 30.36 -16.77 12.54
C ALA A 10 31.67 -16.71 11.74
N LEU A 11 31.55 -16.68 10.41
CA LEU A 11 32.69 -16.61 9.49
C LEU A 11 33.44 -15.28 9.58
N LEU A 12 32.71 -14.15 9.67
CA LEU A 12 33.32 -12.83 9.89
C LEU A 12 34.11 -12.75 11.20
N LYS A 13 33.64 -13.43 12.26
CA LYS A 13 34.36 -13.50 13.54
C LYS A 13 35.61 -14.37 13.47
N ALA A 14 35.64 -15.37 12.59
CA ALA A 14 36.77 -16.28 12.41
C ALA A 14 37.92 -15.66 11.59
N GLY A 15 37.72 -14.49 10.95
CA GLY A 15 38.76 -13.78 10.21
C GLY A 15 38.97 -14.22 8.75
N ASP A 16 38.27 -15.27 8.30
CA ASP A 16 38.36 -15.81 6.95
C ASP A 16 37.43 -15.08 5.97
N ILE A 17 37.67 -13.78 5.76
CA ILE A 17 36.67 -12.91 5.13
C ILE A 17 36.79 -12.86 3.61
N HIS A 18 38.02 -12.94 3.08
CA HIS A 18 38.28 -12.65 1.67
C HIS A 18 37.77 -13.77 0.74
N ASP A 19 38.12 -15.02 1.04
CA ASP A 19 37.76 -16.17 0.20
C ASP A 19 36.24 -16.39 0.23
N ILE A 20 35.61 -16.14 1.36
CA ILE A 20 34.16 -16.26 1.55
C ILE A 20 33.41 -15.18 0.78
N ARG A 21 33.91 -13.94 0.75
CA ARG A 21 33.32 -12.89 -0.09
C ARG A 21 33.40 -13.24 -1.57
N ASN A 22 34.52 -13.81 -2.01
CA ASN A 22 34.69 -14.24 -3.39
C ASN A 22 33.76 -15.40 -3.76
N ASP A 23 33.64 -16.42 -2.90
CA ASP A 23 32.70 -17.54 -3.09
C ASP A 23 31.24 -17.05 -3.10
N LEU A 24 30.87 -16.16 -2.16
CA LEU A 24 29.55 -15.53 -2.10
C LEU A 24 29.20 -14.81 -3.41
N ARG A 25 30.10 -13.94 -3.89
CA ARG A 25 29.89 -13.17 -5.10
C ARG A 25 29.84 -14.05 -6.34
N SER A 26 30.75 -15.02 -6.45
CA SER A 26 30.80 -15.94 -7.60
C SER A 26 29.51 -16.75 -7.71
N ARG A 27 29.03 -17.31 -6.60
CA ARG A 27 27.76 -18.06 -6.59
C ARG A 27 26.54 -17.19 -6.86
N PHE A 28 26.51 -15.97 -6.34
CA PHE A 28 25.44 -15.04 -6.70
C PHE A 28 25.46 -14.76 -8.21
N HIS A 29 26.63 -14.49 -8.78
CA HIS A 29 26.81 -14.21 -10.20
C HIS A 29 26.36 -15.38 -11.08
N GLU A 30 26.86 -16.59 -10.82
CA GLU A 30 26.43 -17.80 -11.53
C GLU A 30 24.91 -18.01 -11.44
N THR A 31 24.34 -17.85 -10.23
CA THR A 31 22.90 -18.01 -10.03
C THR A 31 22.12 -16.97 -10.84
N PHE A 32 22.53 -15.71 -10.81
CA PHE A 32 21.85 -14.63 -11.51
C PHE A 32 21.97 -14.77 -13.03
N GLN A 33 23.14 -15.14 -13.56
CA GLN A 33 23.32 -15.45 -14.97
C GLN A 33 22.45 -16.64 -15.41
N GLY A 34 22.36 -17.69 -14.59
CA GLY A 34 21.46 -18.81 -14.85
C GLY A 34 19.99 -18.39 -14.90
N LEU A 35 19.57 -17.46 -14.02
CA LEU A 35 18.23 -16.89 -14.05
C LEU A 35 17.99 -16.07 -15.32
N CYS A 36 18.93 -15.22 -15.72
CA CYS A 36 18.84 -14.47 -16.98
C CYS A 36 18.71 -15.40 -18.20
N GLY A 37 19.47 -16.49 -18.25
CA GLY A 37 19.37 -17.48 -19.32
C GLY A 37 18.05 -18.26 -19.33
N SER A 38 17.43 -18.46 -18.15
CA SER A 38 16.16 -19.19 -18.04
C SER A 38 14.93 -18.30 -18.25
N PHE A 39 15.05 -17.00 -18.00
CA PHE A 39 13.94 -16.05 -18.02
C PHE A 39 14.26 -14.85 -18.94
N PRO A 40 13.91 -14.91 -20.24
CA PRO A 40 14.19 -13.83 -21.19
C PRO A 40 13.63 -12.46 -20.76
N LYS A 41 12.49 -12.47 -20.05
CA LYS A 41 11.92 -11.24 -19.47
C LYS A 41 12.84 -10.59 -18.45
N LEU A 42 13.56 -11.37 -17.63
CA LEU A 42 14.54 -10.83 -16.69
C LEU A 42 15.71 -10.19 -17.43
N GLN A 43 16.21 -10.85 -18.48
CA GLN A 43 17.29 -10.30 -19.31
C GLN A 43 16.88 -8.95 -19.92
N HIS A 44 15.69 -8.86 -20.51
CA HIS A 44 15.16 -7.60 -21.04
C HIS A 44 15.05 -6.50 -19.97
N LEU A 45 14.61 -6.83 -18.75
CA LEU A 45 14.53 -5.87 -17.65
C LEU A 45 15.92 -5.36 -17.25
N VAL A 46 16.92 -6.23 -17.17
CA VAL A 46 18.30 -5.86 -16.85
C VAL A 46 18.85 -4.83 -17.85
N GLU A 47 18.59 -5.06 -19.15
CA GLU A 47 19.13 -4.23 -20.24
C GLU A 47 18.43 -2.88 -20.40
N ASN A 48 17.12 -2.79 -20.09
CA ASN A 48 16.30 -1.65 -20.48
C ASN A 48 15.67 -0.88 -19.30
N GLU A 49 14.93 -1.56 -18.43
CA GLU A 49 14.03 -0.92 -17.46
C GLU A 49 14.55 -0.89 -16.02
N GLY A 50 15.49 -1.79 -15.73
CA GLY A 50 15.98 -2.11 -14.39
C GLY A 50 15.15 -3.17 -13.66
N VAL A 51 15.79 -3.82 -12.69
CA VAL A 51 15.22 -4.97 -11.96
C VAL A 51 14.57 -4.51 -10.65
N THR A 52 13.32 -4.91 -10.43
CA THR A 52 12.67 -4.83 -9.11
C THR A 52 12.99 -6.09 -8.31
N ILE A 53 13.57 -5.92 -7.12
CA ILE A 53 13.94 -7.04 -6.24
C ILE A 53 12.96 -7.16 -5.09
N TYR A 54 12.40 -8.35 -4.89
CA TYR A 54 11.56 -8.69 -3.74
C TYR A 54 12.39 -9.41 -2.68
N LEU A 55 12.60 -8.77 -1.53
CA LEU A 55 13.42 -9.32 -0.45
C LEU A 55 12.57 -9.87 0.69
N CYS A 56 12.72 -11.16 0.96
CA CYS A 56 12.09 -11.85 2.08
C CYS A 56 13.13 -12.39 3.07
N GLY A 57 12.80 -12.40 4.37
CA GLY A 57 13.64 -13.00 5.42
C GLY A 57 14.11 -12.01 6.47
N GLY A 58 14.42 -12.53 7.66
CA GLY A 58 14.68 -11.69 8.85
C GLY A 58 15.92 -10.79 8.74
N GLY A 59 16.95 -11.20 7.99
CA GLY A 59 18.14 -10.39 7.73
C GLY A 59 17.80 -9.19 6.84
N PHE A 60 17.21 -9.43 5.67
CA PHE A 60 16.81 -8.36 4.75
C PHE A 60 15.75 -7.43 5.34
N ARG A 61 14.78 -7.95 6.10
CA ARG A 61 13.85 -7.10 6.86
C ARG A 61 14.57 -6.18 7.85
N GLY A 62 15.66 -6.64 8.46
CA GLY A 62 16.52 -5.79 9.29
C GLY A 62 17.21 -4.67 8.51
N PHE A 63 17.73 -4.99 7.31
CA PHE A 63 18.28 -3.98 6.41
C PHE A 63 17.23 -2.96 6.00
N GLY A 64 16.03 -3.41 5.63
CA GLY A 64 14.91 -2.54 5.32
C GLY A 64 14.45 -1.69 6.50
N SER A 65 14.44 -2.22 7.74
CA SER A 65 14.17 -1.43 8.94
C SER A 65 15.19 -0.31 9.16
N MET A 66 16.47 -0.54 8.84
CA MET A 66 17.50 0.51 8.92
C MET A 66 17.26 1.60 7.86
N LEU A 67 16.94 1.19 6.62
CA LEU A 67 16.61 2.12 5.54
C LEU A 67 15.39 2.97 5.88
N MET A 68 14.34 2.35 6.43
CA MET A 68 13.11 3.03 6.83
C MET A 68 13.32 4.00 8.01
N HIS A 69 14.16 3.64 8.98
CA HIS A 69 14.54 4.53 10.09
C HIS A 69 15.28 5.78 9.63
N THR A 70 15.98 5.67 8.51
CA THR A 70 16.77 6.74 7.90
C THR A 70 16.15 7.24 6.60
N ASP A 71 14.86 7.00 6.43
CA ASP A 71 14.10 7.50 5.29
C ASP A 71 13.97 9.03 5.41
N PRO A 72 14.01 9.79 4.30
CA PRO A 72 13.74 11.23 4.33
C PRO A 72 12.41 11.57 5.00
N ILE A 73 11.42 10.67 4.91
CA ILE A 73 10.16 10.77 5.64
C ILE A 73 10.36 10.17 7.03
N ASN A 74 10.69 11.01 8.00
CA ASN A 74 10.98 10.61 9.37
C ASN A 74 10.12 11.40 10.40
N PRO A 75 9.36 10.74 11.31
CA PRO A 75 9.19 9.29 11.42
C PRO A 75 8.46 8.72 10.20
N TYR A 76 8.76 7.50 9.78
CA TYR A 76 8.04 6.89 8.67
C TYR A 76 6.58 6.59 9.07
N PRO A 77 5.55 6.90 8.24
CA PRO A 77 4.14 6.89 8.67
C PRO A 77 3.52 5.49 8.77
N ILE A 78 4.06 4.49 8.07
CA ILE A 78 3.56 3.11 8.08
C ILE A 78 4.56 2.24 8.87
N PRO A 79 4.23 1.83 10.11
CA PRO A 79 5.17 1.14 11.00
C PRO A 79 5.24 -0.37 10.70
N SER A 80 5.39 -0.74 9.44
CA SER A 80 5.53 -2.13 8.99
C SER A 80 6.62 -2.20 7.93
N ILE A 81 7.43 -3.26 7.92
CA ILE A 81 8.42 -3.45 6.84
C ILE A 81 7.78 -4.07 5.58
N ALA A 82 6.62 -4.71 5.73
CA ALA A 82 5.95 -5.39 4.64
C ALA A 82 5.38 -4.37 3.65
N GLY A 83 5.84 -4.41 2.40
CA GLY A 83 5.44 -3.46 1.37
C GLY A 83 6.26 -2.17 1.37
N TYR A 84 7.27 -2.04 2.25
CA TYR A 84 8.23 -0.95 2.18
C TYR A 84 9.04 -1.06 0.89
N LYS A 85 9.12 0.05 0.16
CA LYS A 85 9.75 0.15 -1.14
C LYS A 85 10.80 1.26 -1.12
N VAL A 86 11.93 0.98 -1.74
CA VAL A 86 13.06 1.90 -1.79
C VAL A 86 13.72 1.85 -3.17
N SER A 87 14.26 2.97 -3.66
CA SER A 87 14.98 2.99 -4.94
C SER A 87 16.27 2.18 -4.84
N GLY A 88 16.73 1.64 -5.98
CA GLY A 88 18.02 0.95 -6.02
C GLY A 88 19.19 1.82 -5.55
N LYS A 89 19.18 3.11 -5.91
CA LYS A 89 20.18 4.10 -5.44
C LYS A 89 20.24 4.18 -3.92
N ARG A 90 19.09 4.24 -3.23
CA ARG A 90 19.02 4.29 -1.77
C ARG A 90 19.40 2.94 -1.15
N PHE A 91 18.93 1.83 -1.75
CA PHE A 91 19.27 0.47 -1.31
C PHE A 91 20.79 0.21 -1.32
N GLN A 92 21.52 0.80 -2.28
CA GLN A 92 22.97 0.66 -2.43
C GLN A 92 23.81 1.40 -1.37
N GLN A 93 23.21 2.21 -0.49
CA GLN A 93 23.94 3.00 0.52
C GLN A 93 24.33 2.17 1.76
N THR A 94 24.96 1.01 1.53
CA THR A 94 25.35 0.04 2.58
C THR A 94 26.30 0.64 3.62
N LYS A 95 27.26 1.46 3.18
CA LYS A 95 28.22 2.15 4.06
C LYS A 95 27.53 3.09 5.05
N GLU A 96 26.52 3.82 4.60
CA GLU A 96 25.71 4.69 5.46
C GLU A 96 24.97 3.84 6.49
N MET A 97 24.33 2.75 6.06
CA MET A 97 23.59 1.86 6.97
C MET A 97 24.49 1.26 8.05
N LEU A 98 25.73 0.89 7.70
CA LEU A 98 26.73 0.43 8.67
C LEU A 98 27.11 1.53 9.67
N GLN A 99 27.25 2.78 9.22
CA GLN A 99 27.55 3.91 10.11
C GLN A 99 26.38 4.19 11.07
N VAL A 100 25.15 4.18 10.57
CA VAL A 100 23.94 4.34 11.40
C VAL A 100 23.88 3.20 12.43
N ASN A 101 24.13 1.95 12.03
CA ASN A 101 24.16 0.82 12.95
C ASN A 101 25.20 0.97 14.09
N LYS A 102 26.30 1.69 13.84
CA LYS A 102 27.33 1.96 14.86
C LYS A 102 27.00 3.15 15.76
N LYS A 103 26.42 4.21 15.20
CA LYS A 103 26.18 5.49 15.90
C LYS A 103 24.84 5.54 16.63
N GLU A 104 23.80 4.96 16.06
CA GLU A 104 22.44 5.00 16.60
C GLU A 104 22.34 4.16 17.88
N LYS A 105 22.11 4.81 19.01
CA LYS A 105 21.93 4.16 20.31
C LYS A 105 20.46 3.90 20.63
N GLU A 106 19.57 4.66 20.00
CA GLU A 106 18.14 4.52 20.21
C GLU A 106 17.56 3.27 19.56
N LYS A 107 16.38 2.88 20.04
CA LYS A 107 15.65 1.72 19.54
C LYS A 107 15.18 1.97 18.11
N ILE A 108 15.76 1.26 17.14
CA ILE A 108 15.24 1.18 15.78
C ILE A 108 14.10 0.15 15.72
N TYR A 109 12.94 0.55 15.23
CA TYR A 109 11.80 -0.34 15.04
C TYR A 109 12.16 -1.50 14.10
N GLY A 110 11.78 -2.74 14.45
CA GLY A 110 12.13 -3.93 13.69
C GLY A 110 13.58 -4.44 13.85
N MET A 111 14.41 -3.76 14.66
CA MET A 111 15.81 -4.15 14.93
C MET A 111 16.03 -4.54 16.39
N SER A 112 16.17 -5.84 16.68
CA SER A 112 16.58 -6.32 18.00
C SER A 112 18.10 -6.17 18.22
N LYS A 113 18.56 -6.22 19.47
CA LYS A 113 20.00 -6.21 19.82
C LYS A 113 20.79 -7.25 19.01
N ARG A 114 20.30 -8.51 19.02
CA ARG A 114 20.87 -9.59 18.21
C ARG A 114 20.95 -9.26 16.72
N ARG A 115 19.92 -8.60 16.17
CA ARG A 115 19.91 -8.22 14.74
C ARG A 115 20.87 -7.09 14.43
N ARG A 116 21.06 -6.13 15.35
CA ARG A 116 22.07 -5.07 15.25
C ARG A 116 23.50 -5.64 15.30
N GLU A 117 23.74 -6.67 16.11
CA GLU A 117 25.02 -7.40 16.16
C GLU A 117 25.31 -8.15 14.85
N GLN A 118 24.30 -8.78 14.25
CA GLN A 118 24.40 -9.49 12.97
C GLN A 118 24.38 -8.56 11.75
N PHE A 119 24.13 -7.27 11.94
CA PHE A 119 23.91 -6.33 10.85
C PHE A 119 25.08 -6.24 9.86
N PRO A 120 26.36 -6.22 10.28
CA PRO A 120 27.47 -6.25 9.34
C PRO A 120 27.43 -7.48 8.41
N ALA A 121 27.09 -8.65 8.94
CA ALA A 121 26.96 -9.87 8.15
C ALA A 121 25.78 -9.81 7.16
N ILE A 122 24.68 -9.16 7.56
CA ILE A 122 23.55 -8.89 6.66
C ILE A 122 23.99 -7.99 5.51
N VAL A 123 24.77 -6.94 5.82
CA VAL A 123 25.27 -5.99 4.81
C VAL A 123 26.19 -6.68 3.81
N GLU A 124 27.07 -7.59 4.23
CA GLU A 124 27.92 -8.36 3.30
C GLU A 124 27.10 -9.15 2.26
N VAL A 125 26.00 -9.77 2.70
CA VAL A 125 25.09 -10.49 1.79
C VAL A 125 24.38 -9.52 0.83
N VAL A 126 23.97 -8.36 1.34
CA VAL A 126 23.36 -7.30 0.52
C VAL A 126 24.36 -6.73 -0.50
N GLU A 127 25.62 -6.54 -0.13
CA GLU A 127 26.67 -6.10 -1.05
C GLU A 127 26.95 -7.14 -2.14
N GLY A 128 26.96 -8.43 -1.79
CA GLY A 128 27.05 -9.51 -2.78
C GLY A 128 25.89 -9.51 -3.78
N LEU A 129 24.68 -9.21 -3.32
CA LEU A 129 23.51 -9.04 -4.19
C LEU A 129 23.66 -7.81 -5.09
N ILE A 130 24.04 -6.66 -4.52
CA ILE A 130 24.23 -5.40 -5.25
C ILE A 130 25.30 -5.53 -6.33
N SER A 131 26.41 -6.23 -6.05
CA SER A 131 27.47 -6.44 -7.04
C SER A 131 27.06 -7.38 -8.17
N THR A 132 25.97 -8.13 -7.98
CA THR A 132 25.53 -9.16 -8.91
C THR A 132 24.43 -8.68 -9.83
N VAL A 133 23.42 -7.97 -9.29
CA VAL A 133 22.25 -7.54 -10.05
C VAL A 133 22.53 -6.16 -10.66
N PRO A 134 22.71 -6.04 -11.99
CA PRO A 134 22.88 -4.74 -12.63
C PRO A 134 21.56 -3.97 -12.58
N ASN A 135 21.65 -2.64 -12.63
CA ASN A 135 20.50 -1.77 -12.85
C ASN A 135 19.31 -2.06 -11.90
N ILE A 136 19.56 -2.08 -10.59
CA ILE A 136 18.49 -2.25 -9.59
C ILE A 136 17.58 -1.02 -9.65
N LYS A 137 16.34 -1.21 -10.11
CA LYS A 137 15.33 -0.14 -10.17
C LYS A 137 14.86 0.21 -8.76
N GLU A 138 14.37 -0.80 -8.06
CA GLU A 138 13.79 -0.67 -6.72
C GLU A 138 13.83 -1.99 -5.98
N VAL A 139 13.71 -1.91 -4.66
CA VAL A 139 13.65 -3.06 -3.76
C VAL A 139 12.40 -2.97 -2.90
N ILE A 140 11.66 -4.06 -2.83
CA ILE A 140 10.43 -4.19 -2.05
C ILE A 140 10.65 -5.25 -0.95
N PHE A 141 10.46 -4.84 0.30
CA PHE A 141 10.61 -5.74 1.45
C PHE A 141 9.31 -6.48 1.73
N CYS A 142 9.39 -7.81 1.78
CA CYS A 142 8.25 -8.69 1.94
C CYS A 142 8.03 -9.06 3.42
N GLY A 143 6.77 -8.99 3.85
CA GLY A 143 6.34 -9.48 5.17
C GLY A 143 6.38 -11.00 5.27
N GLY A 144 5.86 -11.68 4.24
CA GLY A 144 5.83 -13.13 4.13
C GLY A 144 7.16 -13.78 3.72
N GLY A 145 7.20 -15.10 3.80
CA GLY A 145 8.28 -15.94 3.31
C GLY A 145 7.79 -17.38 3.13
N ASN A 146 8.67 -18.36 3.35
CA ASN A 146 8.36 -19.76 3.04
C ASN A 146 7.15 -20.33 3.79
N ARG A 147 6.88 -19.88 5.02
CA ARG A 147 5.75 -20.41 5.81
C ARG A 147 4.43 -19.99 5.18
N GLU A 148 4.31 -18.71 4.85
CA GLU A 148 3.16 -18.13 4.18
C GLU A 148 3.02 -18.72 2.76
N GLY A 149 4.13 -18.96 2.06
CA GLY A 149 4.13 -19.64 0.76
C GLY A 149 3.64 -21.09 0.83
N VAL A 150 4.06 -21.88 1.81
CA VAL A 150 3.57 -23.25 2.00
C VAL A 150 2.07 -23.27 2.32
N LEU A 151 1.59 -22.32 3.13
CA LEU A 151 0.16 -22.18 3.39
C LEU A 151 -0.60 -21.78 2.11
N TYR A 152 -0.06 -20.84 1.33
CA TYR A 152 -0.63 -20.42 0.06
C TYR A 152 -0.80 -21.59 -0.91
N LEU A 153 0.21 -22.46 -1.03
CA LEU A 153 0.15 -23.66 -1.88
C LEU A 153 -0.90 -24.68 -1.43
N LYS A 154 -1.35 -24.63 -0.17
CA LYS A 154 -2.41 -25.49 0.36
C LYS A 154 -3.81 -24.92 0.16
N LEU A 155 -3.94 -23.66 -0.26
CA LEU A 155 -5.23 -23.05 -0.52
C LEU A 155 -5.90 -23.69 -1.74
N PRO A 156 -7.23 -23.74 -1.81
CA PRO A 156 -7.95 -24.06 -3.05
C PRO A 156 -7.51 -23.15 -4.20
N GLN A 157 -7.50 -23.67 -5.44
CA GLN A 157 -7.07 -22.91 -6.61
C GLN A 157 -7.84 -21.59 -6.78
N GLU A 158 -9.14 -21.58 -6.47
CA GLU A 158 -9.98 -20.38 -6.49
C GLU A 158 -9.46 -19.29 -5.53
N ALA A 159 -9.11 -19.67 -4.29
CA ALA A 159 -8.57 -18.75 -3.30
C ALA A 159 -7.16 -18.26 -3.68
N GLN A 160 -6.34 -19.11 -4.32
CA GLN A 160 -5.02 -18.71 -4.83
C GLN A 160 -5.13 -17.67 -5.95
N ALA A 161 -6.13 -17.83 -6.84
CA ALA A 161 -6.38 -16.93 -7.96
C ALA A 161 -7.10 -15.63 -7.56
N THR A 162 -7.67 -15.58 -6.36
CA THR A 162 -8.39 -14.40 -5.86
C THR A 162 -7.41 -13.37 -5.29
N HIS A 163 -7.58 -12.10 -5.69
CA HIS A 163 -6.78 -11.02 -5.11
C HIS A 163 -7.07 -10.90 -3.60
N PRO A 164 -6.04 -10.90 -2.72
CA PRO A 164 -6.24 -11.03 -1.27
C PRO A 164 -7.06 -9.89 -0.67
N LEU A 165 -6.99 -8.69 -1.23
CA LEU A 165 -7.78 -7.53 -0.80
C LEU A 165 -9.30 -7.79 -0.85
N LEU A 166 -9.76 -8.63 -1.77
CA LEU A 166 -11.18 -8.94 -1.95
C LEU A 166 -11.69 -9.94 -0.90
N LEU A 167 -10.81 -10.57 -0.14
CA LEU A 167 -11.15 -11.54 0.91
C LEU A 167 -11.45 -10.87 2.25
N PHE A 168 -11.31 -9.55 2.38
CA PHE A 168 -11.55 -8.80 3.60
C PHE A 168 -12.85 -7.99 3.46
N PRO A 169 -14.01 -8.57 3.82
CA PRO A 169 -15.28 -7.87 3.76
C PRO A 169 -15.34 -6.74 4.80
N SER A 170 -16.04 -5.66 4.47
CA SER A 170 -16.34 -4.59 5.41
C SER A 170 -17.41 -5.01 6.43
N ILE A 171 -17.58 -4.22 7.50
CA ILE A 171 -18.57 -4.48 8.56
C ILE A 171 -20.00 -4.45 7.98
N PHE A 172 -20.23 -3.64 6.95
CA PHE A 172 -21.51 -3.59 6.22
C PHE A 172 -21.81 -4.88 5.45
N ASN A 173 -20.80 -5.68 5.14
CA ASN A 173 -20.96 -6.98 4.49
C ASN A 173 -21.07 -8.15 5.50
N THR A 174 -20.66 -7.98 6.76
CA THR A 174 -20.70 -9.07 7.77
C THR A 174 -21.96 -9.08 8.64
N ASN A 175 -22.67 -7.95 8.76
CA ASN A 175 -23.87 -7.86 9.61
C ASN A 175 -25.08 -8.63 9.08
N THR A 176 -25.02 -9.22 7.88
CA THR A 176 -26.09 -10.11 7.38
C THR A 176 -25.98 -11.54 7.89
N ASP A 177 -24.87 -11.94 8.52
CA ASP A 177 -24.66 -13.31 9.01
C ASP A 177 -24.73 -13.46 10.54
N ILE A 178 -24.59 -12.38 11.32
CA ILE A 178 -24.66 -12.46 12.79
C ILE A 178 -26.11 -12.71 13.27
N ASP A 179 -27.13 -12.32 12.49
CA ASP A 179 -28.54 -12.59 12.81
C ASP A 179 -28.99 -14.04 12.50
N LYS A 180 -28.13 -14.90 11.95
CA LYS A 180 -28.51 -16.29 11.60
C LYS A 180 -28.38 -17.30 12.73
N ASN A 181 -27.66 -16.99 13.81
CA ASN A 181 -27.45 -17.96 14.90
C ASN A 181 -28.59 -18.03 15.93
N ASN A 182 -29.67 -17.25 15.78
CA ASN A 182 -30.82 -17.31 16.70
C ASN A 182 -32.11 -17.87 16.11
N ASN A 183 -32.15 -18.32 14.84
CA ASN A 183 -33.34 -18.96 14.29
C ASN A 183 -32.99 -20.28 13.59
N ASN A 184 -32.98 -21.35 14.39
CA ASN A 184 -33.25 -22.69 13.88
C ASN A 184 -34.62 -22.68 13.21
N ASN A 185 -34.68 -22.54 11.88
CA ASN A 185 -35.71 -23.15 11.04
C ASN A 185 -35.36 -23.01 9.55
N ASN A 186 -35.08 -24.17 8.94
CA ASN A 186 -35.30 -24.58 7.55
C ASN A 186 -35.52 -23.47 6.50
N ASN A 187 -34.49 -23.21 5.67
CA ASN A 187 -34.61 -22.99 4.21
C ASN A 187 -33.22 -22.76 3.55
N ASN A 188 -32.60 -23.82 3.03
CA ASN A 188 -31.23 -23.82 2.52
C ASN A 188 -31.00 -23.35 1.07
N ASN A 189 -31.97 -22.69 0.41
CA ASN A 189 -31.82 -22.29 -1.00
C ASN A 189 -31.63 -20.79 -1.27
N ASN A 190 -31.59 -19.91 -0.25
CA ASN A 190 -31.55 -18.45 -0.45
C ASN A 190 -30.22 -17.75 -0.13
N ASN A 191 -29.20 -18.47 0.38
CA ASN A 191 -27.92 -17.85 0.74
C ASN A 191 -27.04 -17.55 -0.48
N ASN A 192 -27.10 -18.37 -1.54
CA ASN A 192 -26.29 -18.15 -2.75
C ASN A 192 -26.74 -16.92 -3.56
N ASN A 193 -28.02 -16.55 -3.53
CA ASN A 193 -28.52 -15.38 -4.26
C ASN A 193 -28.20 -14.05 -3.55
N LYS A 194 -28.22 -13.99 -2.20
CA LYS A 194 -27.90 -12.76 -1.46
C LYS A 194 -26.45 -12.32 -1.61
N ASN A 195 -25.51 -13.26 -1.47
CA ASN A 195 -24.08 -12.97 -1.67
C ASN A 195 -23.79 -12.54 -3.12
N LYS A 196 -24.50 -13.13 -4.09
CA LYS A 196 -24.39 -12.79 -5.51
C LYS A 196 -24.95 -11.39 -5.81
N HIS A 197 -26.09 -11.00 -5.25
CA HIS A 197 -26.66 -9.66 -5.44
C HIS A 197 -25.80 -8.55 -4.78
N GLN A 198 -25.23 -8.80 -3.60
CA GLN A 198 -24.39 -7.83 -2.92
C GLN A 198 -23.03 -7.63 -3.63
N GLN A 199 -22.43 -8.72 -4.10
CA GLN A 199 -21.22 -8.68 -4.93
C GLN A 199 -21.48 -8.03 -6.31
N VAL A 200 -22.68 -8.17 -6.88
CA VAL A 200 -23.07 -7.48 -8.12
C VAL A 200 -23.15 -5.96 -7.89
N ASN A 201 -23.66 -5.51 -6.75
CA ASN A 201 -23.77 -4.09 -6.43
C ASN A 201 -22.39 -3.42 -6.21
N THR A 202 -21.47 -4.06 -5.47
CA THR A 202 -20.12 -3.50 -5.26
C THR A 202 -19.33 -3.38 -6.56
N ASN A 203 -19.45 -4.36 -7.46
CA ASN A 203 -18.83 -4.32 -8.78
C ASN A 203 -19.37 -3.20 -9.67
N GLN A 204 -20.68 -2.96 -9.65
CA GLN A 204 -21.29 -1.85 -10.40
C GLN A 204 -20.82 -0.50 -9.86
N LEU A 205 -20.80 -0.33 -8.53
CA LEU A 205 -20.32 0.89 -7.89
C LEU A 205 -18.84 1.13 -8.15
N ALA A 206 -17.99 0.09 -8.14
CA ALA A 206 -16.58 0.22 -8.48
C ALA A 206 -16.38 0.64 -9.94
N LYS A 207 -17.21 0.17 -10.88
CA LYS A 207 -17.20 0.62 -12.28
C LYS A 207 -17.62 2.09 -12.41
N ILE A 208 -18.64 2.51 -11.67
CA ILE A 208 -19.06 3.92 -11.62
C ILE A 208 -17.91 4.78 -11.07
N LEU A 209 -17.27 4.36 -9.97
CA LEU A 209 -16.10 5.06 -9.43
C LEU A 209 -14.97 5.15 -10.45
N ALA A 210 -14.64 4.04 -11.11
CA ALA A 210 -13.60 3.99 -12.14
C ALA A 210 -13.89 4.98 -13.28
N SER A 211 -15.16 5.09 -13.70
CA SER A 211 -15.58 5.94 -14.82
C SER A 211 -15.40 7.43 -14.57
N ALA A 212 -15.31 7.86 -13.31
CA ALA A 212 -15.07 9.25 -12.97
C ALA A 212 -13.59 9.56 -12.69
N LEU A 213 -12.70 8.56 -12.72
CA LEU A 213 -11.26 8.80 -12.64
C LEU A 213 -10.76 9.30 -14.01
N PRO A 214 -9.84 10.28 -14.05
CA PRO A 214 -9.29 10.76 -15.31
C PRO A 214 -8.44 9.67 -15.95
N THR A 215 -8.73 9.35 -17.20
CA THR A 215 -8.07 8.29 -17.96
C THR A 215 -6.59 8.57 -18.21
N ASP A 216 -6.22 9.85 -18.33
CA ASP A 216 -4.89 10.27 -18.79
C ASP A 216 -3.93 10.60 -17.65
N HIS A 217 -4.40 10.53 -16.40
CA HIS A 217 -3.56 10.87 -15.25
C HIS A 217 -2.81 9.63 -14.73
N PRO A 218 -1.46 9.67 -14.60
CA PRO A 218 -0.68 8.51 -14.16
C PRO A 218 -1.07 7.96 -12.80
N ALA A 219 -1.57 8.80 -11.88
CA ALA A 219 -2.03 8.37 -10.56
C ALA A 219 -3.31 7.52 -10.61
N THR A 220 -4.10 7.59 -11.69
CA THR A 220 -5.30 6.76 -11.88
C THR A 220 -4.95 5.27 -11.93
N LYS A 221 -3.74 4.93 -12.39
CA LYS A 221 -3.27 3.54 -12.48
C LYS A 221 -3.21 2.83 -11.12
N ILE A 222 -3.18 3.56 -10.01
CA ILE A 222 -3.14 2.99 -8.65
C ILE A 222 -4.53 2.50 -8.22
N PHE A 223 -5.60 3.10 -8.76
CA PHE A 223 -6.97 2.68 -8.48
C PHE A 223 -7.36 1.48 -9.35
N THR A 224 -6.71 0.34 -9.10
CA THR A 224 -7.10 -0.92 -9.74
C THR A 224 -8.52 -1.30 -9.34
N HIS A 225 -9.10 -2.24 -10.08
CA HIS A 225 -10.44 -2.72 -9.80
C HIS A 225 -10.61 -3.18 -8.34
N GLU A 226 -9.62 -3.90 -7.80
CA GLU A 226 -9.63 -4.44 -6.44
C GLU A 226 -9.53 -3.34 -5.38
N ILE A 227 -8.72 -2.31 -5.64
CA ILE A 227 -8.62 -1.12 -4.78
C ILE A 227 -9.96 -0.37 -4.75
N LEU A 228 -10.62 -0.23 -5.89
CA LEU A 228 -11.93 0.39 -5.97
C LEU A 228 -13.01 -0.44 -5.27
N ILE A 229 -12.99 -1.77 -5.42
CA ILE A 229 -13.90 -2.66 -4.69
C ILE A 229 -13.69 -2.54 -3.18
N TYR A 230 -12.44 -2.45 -2.72
CA TYR A 230 -12.14 -2.23 -1.32
C TYR A 230 -12.70 -0.89 -0.83
N ILE A 231 -12.42 0.20 -1.56
CA ILE A 231 -12.92 1.54 -1.26
C ILE A 231 -14.44 1.52 -1.15
N VAL A 232 -15.14 1.01 -2.18
CA VAL A 232 -16.60 0.89 -2.17
C VAL A 232 -17.02 0.12 -0.93
N SER A 233 -16.51 -1.08 -0.71
CA SER A 233 -16.93 -1.92 0.41
C SER A 233 -16.81 -1.20 1.77
N HIS A 234 -15.79 -0.36 1.96
CA HIS A 234 -15.48 0.29 3.24
C HIS A 234 -15.96 1.76 3.31
N ILE A 235 -16.49 2.35 2.24
CA ILE A 235 -16.88 3.78 2.22
C ILE A 235 -17.98 4.09 3.23
N TRP A 236 -18.80 3.11 3.59
CA TRP A 236 -19.86 3.26 4.59
C TRP A 236 -19.40 3.03 6.03
N ASP A 237 -18.19 2.50 6.24
CA ASP A 237 -17.70 2.14 7.57
C ASP A 237 -17.83 3.30 8.57
N ASN A 238 -18.33 3.00 9.77
CA ASN A 238 -18.56 3.96 10.85
C ASN A 238 -19.56 5.10 10.54
N MET A 239 -20.38 5.00 9.48
CA MET A 239 -21.41 6.03 9.19
C MET A 239 -22.42 6.24 10.32
N ALA A 240 -22.77 5.19 11.07
CA ALA A 240 -23.68 5.31 12.22
C ALA A 240 -22.99 5.89 13.48
N ASN A 241 -21.67 6.13 13.43
CA ASN A 241 -20.91 6.67 14.54
C ASN A 241 -20.70 8.18 14.34
N VAL A 242 -21.23 9.04 15.21
CA VAL A 242 -21.06 10.51 15.14
C VAL A 242 -19.74 11.00 15.76
N SER A 243 -18.75 10.12 15.91
CA SER A 243 -17.47 10.46 16.53
C SER A 243 -16.57 11.27 15.62
N ASN A 244 -16.02 12.36 16.14
CA ASN A 244 -14.94 13.15 15.50
C ASN A 244 -13.65 12.34 15.30
N LEU A 245 -13.57 11.09 15.78
CA LEU A 245 -12.45 10.19 15.57
C LEU A 245 -12.54 9.41 14.25
N ASN A 246 -13.61 9.56 13.47
CA ASN A 246 -13.82 8.75 12.28
C ASN A 246 -12.77 8.99 11.20
N ALA A 247 -12.31 10.24 11.00
CA ALA A 247 -11.22 10.53 10.08
C ALA A 247 -9.93 9.83 10.50
N ALA A 248 -9.59 9.89 11.80
CA ALA A 248 -8.41 9.19 12.34
C ALA A 248 -8.55 7.66 12.19
N ARG A 249 -9.72 7.09 12.51
CA ARG A 249 -9.98 5.65 12.30
C ARG A 249 -9.82 5.26 10.83
N ALA A 250 -10.34 6.05 9.91
CA ALA A 250 -10.24 5.79 8.48
C ALA A 250 -8.81 5.93 7.95
N LEU A 251 -8.04 6.89 8.47
CA LEU A 251 -6.61 7.04 8.19
C LEU A 251 -5.82 5.80 8.63
N HIS A 252 -6.05 5.35 9.86
CA HIS A 252 -5.30 4.24 10.47
C HIS A 252 -5.75 2.86 10.00
N ALA A 253 -6.98 2.68 9.54
CA ALA A 253 -7.51 1.36 9.16
C ALA A 253 -6.63 0.63 8.11
N PRO A 254 -6.12 1.26 7.04
CA PRO A 254 -5.15 0.61 6.15
C PRO A 254 -3.73 0.50 6.73
N ILE A 255 -3.32 1.42 7.60
CA ILE A 255 -1.94 1.50 8.15
C ILE A 255 -1.69 0.42 9.19
N SER A 256 -2.64 0.20 10.08
CA SER A 256 -2.51 -0.67 11.26
C SER A 256 -3.66 -1.65 11.45
N GLY A 257 -4.69 -1.61 10.59
CA GLY A 257 -5.83 -2.52 10.64
C GLY A 257 -5.62 -3.80 9.83
N THR A 258 -6.72 -4.35 9.32
CA THR A 258 -6.80 -5.71 8.75
C THR A 258 -5.95 -5.90 7.49
N ILE A 259 -5.72 -4.83 6.73
CA ILE A 259 -4.93 -4.89 5.49
C ILE A 259 -3.47 -4.43 5.68
N ALA A 260 -3.07 -4.11 6.90
CA ALA A 260 -1.71 -3.67 7.20
C ALA A 260 -0.70 -4.79 6.90
N GLY A 261 0.24 -4.52 6.00
CA GLY A 261 1.24 -5.50 5.58
C GLY A 261 0.70 -6.66 4.73
N MET A 262 -0.50 -6.50 4.14
CA MET A 262 -1.08 -7.47 3.22
C MET A 262 -0.14 -7.72 2.02
N PRO A 263 0.05 -9.00 1.61
CA PRO A 263 0.80 -9.31 0.39
C PRO A 263 0.21 -8.59 -0.82
N GLY A 264 1.08 -7.98 -1.64
CA GLY A 264 0.68 -7.25 -2.84
C GLY A 264 0.37 -5.77 -2.61
N LEU A 265 0.21 -5.31 -1.36
CA LEU A 265 0.05 -3.88 -1.06
C LEU A 265 1.37 -3.25 -0.62
N THR A 266 1.85 -2.32 -1.43
CA THR A 266 3.00 -1.47 -1.12
C THR A 266 2.57 -0.27 -0.27
N HIS A 267 3.54 0.36 0.39
CA HIS A 267 3.28 1.51 1.27
C HIS A 267 2.66 2.73 0.59
N ASP A 268 2.97 2.98 -0.69
CA ASP A 268 2.30 4.01 -1.50
C ASP A 268 0.82 3.68 -1.71
N THR A 269 0.48 2.41 -1.98
CA THR A 269 -0.91 1.96 -2.09
C THR A 269 -1.65 2.09 -0.75
N ILE A 270 -1.04 1.66 0.36
CA ILE A 270 -1.60 1.82 1.71
C ILE A 270 -1.81 3.30 2.04
N ALA A 271 -0.83 4.16 1.75
CA ALA A 271 -0.94 5.60 1.98
C ALA A 271 -2.10 6.19 1.16
N ILE A 272 -2.26 5.81 -0.10
CA ILE A 272 -3.36 6.28 -0.94
C ILE A 272 -4.71 5.82 -0.41
N LEU A 273 -4.85 4.55 -0.03
CA LEU A 273 -6.06 4.04 0.61
C LEU A 273 -6.38 4.83 1.90
N SER A 274 -5.41 5.01 2.78
CA SER A 274 -5.56 5.75 4.02
C SER A 274 -5.99 7.19 3.82
N LEU A 275 -5.35 7.91 2.89
CA LEU A 275 -5.68 9.30 2.57
C LEU A 275 -7.08 9.39 1.94
N THR A 276 -7.42 8.46 1.05
CA THR A 276 -8.72 8.41 0.37
C THR A 276 -9.85 8.16 1.38
N MET A 277 -9.68 7.19 2.27
CA MET A 277 -10.67 6.87 3.30
C MET A 277 -10.78 7.96 4.37
N CYS A 278 -9.67 8.61 4.73
CA CYS A 278 -9.63 9.74 5.64
C CYS A 278 -10.34 10.97 5.06
N ALA A 279 -10.12 11.26 3.77
CA ALA A 279 -10.69 12.42 3.11
C ALA A 279 -12.21 12.39 3.02
N ARG A 280 -12.82 11.19 2.99
CA ARG A 280 -14.27 11.03 3.13
C ARG A 280 -14.83 11.70 4.40
N TRP A 281 -14.06 11.70 5.48
CA TRP A 281 -14.39 12.35 6.74
C TRP A 281 -13.78 13.76 6.84
N GLU A 282 -13.70 14.46 5.71
CA GLU A 282 -13.23 15.86 5.61
C GLU A 282 -11.78 16.07 6.09
N ASN A 283 -11.00 14.98 6.27
CA ASN A 283 -9.69 15.01 6.94
C ASN A 283 -9.73 15.69 8.32
N ASP A 284 -10.84 15.52 9.06
CA ASP A 284 -11.01 16.09 10.40
C ASP A 284 -10.10 15.38 11.43
N LEU A 285 -8.82 15.73 11.39
CA LEU A 285 -7.75 15.08 12.14
C LEU A 285 -7.22 15.98 13.26
N GLY A 286 -7.05 15.38 14.43
CA GLY A 286 -6.28 15.95 15.53
C GLY A 286 -4.79 16.11 15.18
N LYS A 287 -4.05 16.86 16.02
CA LYS A 287 -2.65 17.22 15.76
C LYS A 287 -1.72 16.03 15.50
N VAL A 288 -1.89 14.94 16.25
CA VAL A 288 -1.04 13.73 16.14
C VAL A 288 -1.29 13.03 14.80
N ASP A 289 -2.55 12.80 14.46
CA ASP A 289 -2.93 12.11 13.22
C ASP A 289 -2.65 12.95 11.97
N ARG A 290 -2.72 14.28 12.08
CA ARG A 290 -2.33 15.19 11.00
C ARG A 290 -0.87 14.97 10.59
N GLY A 291 0.03 14.78 11.55
CA GLY A 291 1.42 14.45 11.24
C GLY A 291 1.56 13.12 10.49
N VAL A 292 0.75 12.10 10.80
CA VAL A 292 0.74 10.81 10.06
C VAL A 292 0.20 11.01 8.64
N TRP A 293 -0.87 11.80 8.50
CA TRP A 293 -1.48 12.14 7.21
C TRP A 293 -0.49 12.88 6.30
N GLU A 294 0.19 13.91 6.80
CA GLU A 294 1.14 14.72 6.03
C GLU A 294 2.32 13.87 5.52
N ARG A 295 2.80 12.94 6.33
CA ARG A 295 3.89 12.03 5.95
C ARG A 295 3.42 10.94 4.99
N SER A 296 2.20 10.43 5.17
CA SER A 296 1.58 9.50 4.19
C SER A 296 1.40 10.17 2.83
N ASN A 297 1.08 11.46 2.83
CA ASN A 297 0.95 12.26 1.62
C ASN A 297 2.26 12.36 0.82
N GLN A 298 3.41 12.31 1.51
CA GLN A 298 4.74 12.32 0.89
C GLN A 298 5.14 10.97 0.27
N LEU A 299 4.44 9.88 0.62
CA LEU A 299 4.67 8.54 0.02
C LEU A 299 4.05 8.39 -1.36
N LYS A 300 3.14 9.28 -1.75
CA LYS A 300 2.50 9.23 -3.06
C LYS A 300 3.56 9.48 -4.14
N PRO A 301 3.53 8.76 -5.28
CA PRO A 301 4.37 9.12 -6.42
C PRO A 301 4.12 10.58 -6.81
N ASN A 302 5.13 11.27 -7.37
CA ASN A 302 5.19 12.72 -7.67
C ASN A 302 4.00 13.34 -8.46
N HIS A 303 2.96 12.58 -8.75
CA HIS A 303 1.71 13.03 -9.33
C HIS A 303 0.78 13.51 -8.20
N ARG A 304 0.51 14.80 -8.21
CA ARG A 304 -0.37 15.47 -7.24
C ARG A 304 -1.80 14.94 -7.37
N ILE A 305 -2.18 13.98 -6.53
CA ILE A 305 -3.59 13.67 -6.25
C ILE A 305 -4.09 14.80 -5.34
N PHE A 306 -4.94 15.68 -5.87
CA PHE A 306 -5.54 16.78 -5.14
C PHE A 306 -6.76 16.28 -4.39
N LEU A 307 -6.73 16.36 -3.06
CA LEU A 307 -7.87 16.11 -2.18
C LEU A 307 -8.65 17.42 -2.03
N TYR A 308 -9.91 17.42 -2.43
CA TYR A 308 -10.82 18.55 -2.31
C TYR A 308 -11.68 18.38 -1.05
N SER A 309 -11.93 19.47 -0.33
CA SER A 309 -12.92 19.49 0.75
C SER A 309 -14.10 20.33 0.33
N MET A 310 -15.32 19.91 0.68
CA MET A 310 -16.54 20.65 0.40
C MET A 310 -17.07 21.24 1.69
N ASP A 311 -17.30 22.55 1.71
CA ASP A 311 -17.81 23.26 2.88
C ASP A 311 -19.33 23.11 2.99
N ARG A 312 -19.77 22.77 4.21
CA ARG A 312 -21.18 22.48 4.54
C ARG A 312 -22.05 23.72 4.44
N ASP A 313 -21.51 24.91 4.68
CA ASP A 313 -22.32 26.12 4.84
C ASP A 313 -22.49 26.87 3.52
N ASN A 314 -21.53 26.74 2.60
CA ASN A 314 -21.51 27.50 1.34
C ASN A 314 -21.62 26.66 0.07
N ASN A 315 -21.68 25.33 0.18
CA ASN A 315 -21.76 24.40 -0.95
C ASN A 315 -20.63 24.59 -2.00
N GLN A 316 -19.47 25.08 -1.55
CA GLN A 316 -18.29 25.33 -2.39
C GLN A 316 -17.27 24.18 -2.28
N VAL A 317 -16.63 23.89 -3.41
CA VAL A 317 -15.54 22.89 -3.52
C VAL A 317 -14.20 23.62 -3.38
N TYR A 318 -13.46 23.33 -2.31
CA TYR A 318 -12.16 23.94 -2.05
C TYR A 318 -11.01 23.02 -2.45
N ILE A 319 -10.04 23.57 -3.18
CA ILE A 319 -8.74 22.96 -3.42
C ILE A 319 -7.92 23.12 -2.13
N ILE A 320 -7.60 22.03 -1.43
CA ILE A 320 -6.66 22.09 -0.30
C ILE A 320 -5.23 22.22 -0.87
N ARG A 321 -4.79 23.45 -1.10
CA ARG A 321 -3.36 23.81 -1.18
C ARG A 321 -2.91 24.32 0.19
N THR A 322 -1.82 23.79 0.74
CA THR A 322 -1.05 24.50 1.77
C THR A 322 -0.13 25.54 1.11
N PRO A 323 0.04 26.76 1.68
CA PRO A 323 -1.00 27.74 2.00
C PRO A 323 -1.32 28.63 0.79
N GLY A 324 -2.62 28.90 0.58
CA GLY A 324 -3.12 29.80 -0.45
C GLY A 324 -4.52 29.37 -0.90
N ILE A 325 -5.55 29.87 -0.22
CA ILE A 325 -6.95 29.60 -0.55
C ILE A 325 -7.32 30.47 -1.75
N TYR A 326 -7.84 29.86 -2.82
CA TYR A 326 -8.43 30.57 -3.95
C TYR A 326 -9.88 30.11 -4.13
N HIS A 327 -10.78 31.06 -4.41
CA HIS A 327 -12.22 30.84 -4.55
C HIS A 327 -12.60 30.41 -5.97
N LEU A 328 -13.50 29.43 -6.09
CA LEU A 328 -14.18 29.08 -7.35
C LEU A 328 -15.68 28.90 -7.07
N PRO A 329 -16.58 29.60 -7.78
CA PRO A 329 -18.02 29.43 -7.61
C PRO A 329 -18.56 28.28 -8.47
N CYS A 330 -19.45 27.44 -7.93
CA CYS A 330 -20.20 26.45 -8.72
C CYS A 330 -21.63 26.30 -8.15
N PRO A 331 -22.70 26.48 -8.94
CA PRO A 331 -24.08 26.32 -8.47
C PRO A 331 -24.66 24.97 -8.94
N CYS A 332 -25.24 24.17 -8.03
CA CYS A 332 -26.35 23.22 -8.32
C CYS A 332 -26.87 22.51 -7.04
N PHE A 333 -28.18 22.24 -7.01
CA PHE A 333 -29.05 21.92 -5.87
C PHE A 333 -29.15 20.42 -5.43
N VAL A 334 -29.90 20.21 -4.34
CA VAL A 334 -29.98 19.11 -3.33
C VAL A 334 -30.67 17.79 -3.73
N LEU A 335 -30.16 16.65 -3.22
CA LEU A 335 -30.91 15.43 -2.78
C LEU A 335 -30.12 14.78 -1.60
N PRO A 336 -30.75 14.18 -0.56
CA PRO A 336 -30.09 13.97 0.73
C PRO A 336 -29.37 12.62 0.88
N CYS A 337 -28.18 12.68 1.47
CA CYS A 337 -27.32 11.61 1.99
C CYS A 337 -26.62 10.64 1.00
N PHE A 338 -27.27 10.14 -0.05
CA PHE A 338 -26.65 9.14 -0.95
C PHE A 338 -25.71 9.78 -1.99
N SER A 339 -26.11 10.94 -2.53
CA SER A 339 -25.35 11.74 -3.51
C SER A 339 -24.24 12.56 -2.86
N TYR A 340 -24.41 13.02 -1.62
CA TYR A 340 -23.49 13.96 -0.97
C TYR A 340 -22.10 13.35 -0.67
N ASN A 341 -22.06 12.10 -0.20
CA ASN A 341 -20.79 11.42 0.11
C ASN A 341 -20.06 10.93 -1.15
N LEU A 342 -20.79 10.49 -2.19
CA LEU A 342 -20.18 10.06 -3.45
C LEU A 342 -19.62 11.25 -4.25
N VAL A 343 -20.37 12.36 -4.35
CA VAL A 343 -19.92 13.59 -5.03
C VAL A 343 -18.72 14.21 -4.30
N ARG A 344 -18.70 14.19 -2.95
CA ARG A 344 -17.52 14.58 -2.17
C ARG A 344 -16.32 13.68 -2.43
N PHE A 345 -16.52 12.36 -2.49
CA PHE A 345 -15.47 11.38 -2.82
C PHE A 345 -14.85 11.60 -4.21
N PHE A 346 -15.66 12.00 -5.20
CA PHE A 346 -15.17 12.28 -6.55
C PHE A 346 -14.40 13.59 -6.68
N SER A 347 -14.84 14.64 -5.98
CA SER A 347 -14.04 15.87 -5.89
C SER A 347 -12.69 15.57 -5.27
N ILE A 348 -12.57 14.63 -4.34
CA ILE A 348 -11.33 14.32 -3.60
C ILE A 348 -10.17 13.76 -4.45
N LEU A 349 -10.32 13.42 -5.73
CA LEU A 349 -9.23 12.72 -6.43
C LEU A 349 -8.60 13.46 -7.61
N PHE A 350 -9.32 14.29 -8.36
CA PHE A 350 -8.77 14.87 -9.60
C PHE A 350 -9.33 16.24 -9.99
N ASN A 351 -8.47 17.05 -10.59
CA ASN A 351 -8.72 18.43 -10.97
C ASN A 351 -9.71 18.53 -12.14
N PHE A 352 -10.90 19.08 -11.89
CA PHE A 352 -11.83 19.52 -12.94
C PHE A 352 -11.58 21.00 -13.24
N ASN A 353 -11.23 21.31 -14.49
CA ASN A 353 -11.25 22.67 -15.03
C ASN A 353 -12.55 22.80 -15.84
N PRO A 354 -13.55 23.59 -15.43
CA PRO A 354 -14.84 23.63 -16.10
C PRO A 354 -14.80 24.64 -17.24
N ILE A 355 -13.96 24.43 -18.24
CA ILE A 355 -14.04 25.19 -19.49
C ILE A 355 -13.75 24.22 -20.63
N GLN A 356 -14.77 23.98 -21.46
CA GLN A 356 -14.81 23.13 -22.66
C GLN A 356 -15.16 21.65 -22.47
N SER A 357 -16.44 21.36 -22.25
CA SER A 357 -17.14 20.30 -22.99
C SER A 357 -18.66 20.50 -22.93
N ASN A 358 -19.34 20.08 -23.99
CA ASN A 358 -20.73 20.34 -24.35
C ASN A 358 -21.78 20.12 -23.24
N PRO A 359 -22.90 20.86 -23.25
CA PRO A 359 -23.92 20.84 -22.18
C PRO A 359 -24.88 19.63 -22.22
N LEU A 360 -24.45 18.46 -22.72
CA LEU A 360 -25.36 17.32 -22.99
C LEU A 360 -25.00 15.98 -22.34
N SER A 361 -24.16 15.96 -21.31
CA SER A 361 -23.91 14.72 -20.54
C SER A 361 -24.10 14.92 -19.03
N CYS A 362 -25.29 15.38 -18.63
CA CYS A 362 -25.81 15.14 -17.29
C CYS A 362 -26.53 13.79 -17.30
N ILE A 363 -25.91 12.75 -16.75
CA ILE A 363 -26.59 11.48 -16.48
C ILE A 363 -27.55 11.73 -15.30
N ALA A 364 -28.81 11.98 -15.63
CA ALA A 364 -29.91 11.89 -14.69
C ALA A 364 -30.15 10.41 -14.35
N LEU A 365 -29.89 10.02 -13.12
CA LEU A 365 -30.43 8.79 -12.54
C LEU A 365 -31.94 9.01 -12.32
N HIS A 366 -32.74 8.75 -13.34
CA HIS A 366 -34.18 8.55 -13.19
C HIS A 366 -34.46 7.13 -12.66
N GLN A 367 -35.43 7.06 -11.76
CA GLN A 367 -35.92 5.91 -10.99
C GLN A 367 -36.02 4.58 -11.77
N MET A 368 -35.60 3.50 -11.12
CA MET A 368 -36.41 2.28 -10.96
C MET A 368 -36.29 1.80 -9.52
#